data_AF-A0A973RB29-F1
#
_entry.id   AF-A0A973RB29-F1
#
_cell.length_a   1.000
_cell.length_b   1.000
_cell.length_c   1.000
_cell.angle_alpha   90.00
_cell.angle_beta   90.00
_cell.angle_gamma   90.00
#
_symmetry.space_group_name_H-M   'P 1'
#
loop_
_entity.id
_entity.type
_entity.pdbx_description
1 polymer ?
#
loop_
_entity_poly.entity_id
_entity_poly.type
_entity_poly.pdbx_seq_one_letter_code
_entity_poly.pdbx_strand_id
1 'polypeptide(L)'
;MSCGNAHDTDCREVLDKVYAYLDGELAEGDCSDIRVHLDECSPCLKEYDLDKAVKALVAKHCGCDPLPADLRSKVLARIAQVRSELSD
;
A
#
# COMPACT_ATOMS: atom_id res chain seq x y z
N MET A 1 -12.58 -10.77 11.02
CA MET A 1 -12.97 -11.92 11.87
C MET A 1 -12.04 -11.94 13.08
N SER A 2 -12.53 -12.30 14.27
CA SER A 2 -11.70 -12.34 15.48
C SER A 2 -10.88 -13.63 15.52
N CYS A 3 -9.58 -13.45 15.52
CA CYS A 3 -8.46 -14.40 15.56
C CYS A 3 -8.32 -15.16 16.91
N GLY A 4 -9.24 -14.97 17.86
CA GLY A 4 -9.39 -15.80 19.07
C GLY A 4 -8.38 -15.58 20.19
N ASN A 5 -7.31 -14.82 19.96
CA ASN A 5 -6.31 -14.43 20.95
C ASN A 5 -6.34 -12.91 21.21
N ALA A 6 -5.79 -12.49 22.36
CA ALA A 6 -5.61 -11.07 22.66
C ALA A 6 -4.23 -10.62 22.13
N HIS A 7 -4.24 -9.57 21.31
CA HIS A 7 -3.07 -8.81 20.84
C HIS A 7 -3.43 -7.34 21.00
N ASP A 8 -2.44 -6.46 21.10
CA ASP A 8 -2.62 -5.03 21.38
C ASP A 8 -3.45 -4.32 20.30
N THR A 9 -3.28 -4.73 19.03
CA THR A 9 -4.04 -4.24 17.88
C THR A 9 -5.18 -5.20 17.50
N ASP A 10 -6.37 -4.65 17.23
CA ASP A 10 -7.55 -5.43 16.81
C ASP A 10 -7.36 -6.00 15.39
N CYS A 11 -7.66 -7.29 15.21
CA CYS A 11 -7.56 -7.97 13.92
C CYS A 11 -8.37 -7.27 12.80
N ARG A 12 -9.49 -6.62 13.11
CA ARG A 12 -10.27 -5.85 12.12
C ARG A 12 -9.53 -4.60 11.69
N GLU A 13 -8.91 -3.88 12.62
CA GLU A 13 -8.16 -2.67 12.29
C GLU A 13 -6.99 -3.00 11.35
N VAL A 14 -6.29 -4.11 11.60
CA VAL A 14 -5.19 -4.56 10.73
C VAL A 14 -5.69 -4.91 9.34
N LEU A 15 -6.80 -5.65 9.23
CA LEU A 15 -7.38 -6.04 7.93
C LEU A 15 -7.94 -4.83 7.17
N ASP A 16 -8.54 -3.85 7.85
CA ASP A 16 -9.04 -2.62 7.23
C ASP A 16 -7.90 -1.75 6.68
N LYS A 17 -6.73 -1.79 7.32
CA LYS A 17 -5.53 -1.04 6.91
C LYS A 17 -4.60 -1.83 5.98
N VAL A 18 -4.89 -3.10 5.67
CA VAL A 18 -3.94 -4.01 5.00
C VAL A 18 -3.55 -3.53 3.59
N TYR A 19 -4.48 -2.95 2.84
CA TYR A 19 -4.21 -2.41 1.51
C TYR A 19 -3.32 -1.17 1.58
N ALA A 20 -3.64 -0.21 2.47
CA ALA A 20 -2.81 0.97 2.69
C ALA A 20 -1.39 0.59 3.14
N TYR A 21 -1.26 -0.45 3.97
CA TYR A 21 0.04 -1.02 4.34
C TYR A 21 0.78 -1.61 3.13
N LEU A 22 0.10 -2.39 2.28
CA LEU A 22 0.65 -2.95 1.05
C LEU A 22 1.03 -1.87 0.00
N ASP A 23 0.39 -0.71 0.02
CA ASP A 23 0.69 0.44 -0.86
C ASP A 23 1.78 1.36 -0.27
N GLY A 24 2.14 1.18 1.00
CA GLY A 24 3.10 2.05 1.69
C GLY A 24 2.53 3.44 2.04
N GLU A 25 1.21 3.53 2.21
CA GLU A 25 0.47 4.78 2.44
C GLU A 25 0.24 5.07 3.94
N LEU A 26 0.71 4.19 4.82
CA LEU A 26 0.57 4.35 6.26
C LEU A 26 1.75 5.10 6.87
N ALA A 27 1.50 5.78 8.00
CA ALA A 27 2.56 6.36 8.81
C ALA A 27 3.46 5.26 9.40
N GLU A 28 4.70 5.61 9.76
CA GLU A 28 5.68 4.64 10.27
C GLU A 28 5.19 3.92 11.54
N GLY A 29 4.45 4.60 12.42
CA GLY A 29 3.85 4.01 13.61
C GLY A 29 2.83 2.92 13.27
N ASP A 30 1.85 3.24 12.42
CA ASP A 30 0.83 2.29 11.95
C ASP A 30 1.45 1.08 11.23
N CYS A 31 2.54 1.28 10.49
CA CYS A 31 3.28 0.19 9.85
C CYS A 31 3.92 -0.76 10.86
N SER A 32 4.41 -0.23 11.99
CA SER A 32 5.00 -1.03 13.05
C SER A 32 3.95 -1.89 13.74
N ASP A 33 2.80 -1.30 14.08
CA ASP A 33 1.71 -1.98 14.78
C ASP A 33 1.14 -3.14 13.95
N ILE A 34 0.91 -2.89 12.65
CA ILE A 34 0.47 -3.94 11.71
C ILE A 34 1.51 -5.06 11.63
N ARG A 35 2.81 -4.74 11.57
CA ARG A 35 3.87 -5.76 11.48
C ARG A 35 3.89 -6.65 12.71
N VAL A 36 3.89 -6.05 13.91
CA VAL A 36 3.85 -6.81 15.18
C VAL A 36 2.63 -7.72 15.20
N HIS A 37 1.46 -7.21 14.82
CA HIS A 37 0.26 -8.01 14.78
C HIS A 37 0.35 -9.20 13.80
N LEU A 38 0.87 -8.98 12.59
CA LEU A 38 1.03 -10.06 11.60
C LEU A 38 2.03 -11.14 12.06
N ASP A 39 3.04 -10.76 12.85
CA ASP A 39 4.00 -11.70 13.45
C ASP A 39 3.35 -12.56 14.55
N GLU A 40 2.39 -12.01 15.29
CA GLU A 40 1.70 -12.69 16.40
C GLU A 40 0.42 -13.43 15.96
N CYS A 41 -0.19 -13.02 14.85
CA CYS A 41 -1.50 -13.51 14.41
C CYS A 41 -1.43 -14.23 13.04
N SER A 42 -1.21 -15.56 13.09
CA SER A 42 -1.21 -16.41 11.89
C SER A 42 -2.47 -16.31 11.01
N PRO A 43 -3.70 -16.19 11.56
CA PRO A 43 -4.89 -15.94 10.75
C PRO A 43 -4.81 -14.66 9.92
N CYS A 44 -4.42 -13.52 10.51
CA CYS A 44 -4.28 -12.26 9.79
C CYS A 44 -3.14 -12.30 8.76
N LEU A 45 -2.04 -13.00 9.07
CA LEU A 45 -0.95 -13.21 8.12
C LEU A 45 -1.40 -13.93 6.85
N LYS A 46 -2.29 -14.93 6.98
CA LYS A 46 -2.84 -15.65 5.82
C LYS A 46 -3.70 -14.75 4.93
N GLU A 47 -4.53 -13.89 5.52
CA GLU A 47 -5.33 -12.93 4.77
C GLU A 47 -4.43 -11.89 4.07
N TYR A 48 -3.42 -11.38 4.78
CA TYR A 48 -2.41 -10.48 4.21
C TYR A 48 -1.69 -11.10 2.99
N ASP A 49 -1.27 -12.36 3.08
CA ASP A 49 -0.61 -13.07 1.98
C ASP A 49 -1.55 -13.25 0.78
N LEU A 50 -2.84 -13.48 1.04
CA LEU A 50 -3.86 -13.54 -0.01
C LEU A 50 -4.03 -12.19 -0.71
N ASP A 51 -4.22 -11.11 0.04
CA ASP A 51 -4.36 -9.76 -0.52
C ASP A 51 -3.13 -9.34 -1.33
N LYS A 52 -1.93 -9.68 -0.84
CA LYS A 52 -0.67 -9.48 -1.55
C LYS A 52 -0.65 -10.25 -2.88
N ALA A 53 -1.10 -11.50 -2.90
CA ALA A 53 -1.17 -12.30 -4.12
C ALA A 53 -2.20 -11.73 -5.12
N VAL A 54 -3.37 -11.29 -4.63
CA VAL A 54 -4.39 -10.62 -5.45
C VAL A 54 -3.83 -9.36 -6.08
N LYS A 55 -3.16 -8.50 -5.29
CA LYS A 55 -2.55 -7.27 -5.78
C LYS A 55 -1.47 -7.53 -6.84
N ALA A 56 -0.63 -8.54 -6.62
CA ALA A 56 0.37 -8.96 -7.61
C ALA A 56 -0.28 -9.45 -8.92
N LEU A 57 -1.39 -10.18 -8.82
CA LEU A 57 -2.13 -10.66 -9.97
C LEU A 57 -2.75 -9.50 -10.78
N VAL A 58 -3.35 -8.52 -10.11
CA VAL A 58 -3.90 -7.32 -10.73
C VAL A 58 -2.80 -6.51 -11.40
N ALA A 59 -1.69 -6.24 -10.70
CA ALA A 59 -0.56 -5.51 -11.27
C ALA A 59 0.00 -6.17 -12.54
N LYS A 60 0.07 -7.52 -12.56
CA LYS A 60 0.53 -8.28 -13.71
C LYS A 60 -0.37 -8.14 -14.95
N HIS A 61 -1.68 -8.03 -14.78
CA HIS A 61 -2.63 -8.02 -15.91
C HIS A 61 -3.12 -6.62 -16.28
N CYS A 62 -3.05 -5.66 -15.35
CA CYS A 62 -3.55 -4.29 -15.53
C CYS A 62 -2.43 -3.24 -15.60
N GLY A 63 -1.17 -3.59 -15.34
CA GLY A 63 -0.02 -2.67 -15.38
C GLY A 63 0.70 -2.60 -16.72
N CYS A 64 0.20 -3.27 -17.75
CA CYS A 64 0.91 -3.47 -19.03
C CYS A 64 0.36 -2.66 -20.21
N ASP A 65 -0.50 -1.68 -19.96
CA ASP A 65 -0.89 -0.77 -21.03
C ASP A 65 0.31 0.08 -21.45
N PRO A 66 0.68 0.10 -22.74
CA PRO A 66 1.77 0.93 -23.21
C PRO A 66 1.46 2.40 -22.92
N LEU A 67 2.27 3.00 -22.05
CA LEU A 67 2.17 4.43 -21.75
C LEU A 67 2.51 5.25 -23.01
N PRO A 68 1.87 6.41 -23.21
CA PRO A 68 2.29 7.35 -24.24
C PRO A 68 3.77 7.69 -24.07
N ALA A 69 4.56 7.58 -25.15
CA ALA A 69 6.01 7.78 -25.10
C ALA A 69 6.41 9.19 -24.63
N ASP A 70 5.51 10.16 -24.74
CA ASP A 70 5.69 11.56 -24.35
C ASP A 70 5.21 11.87 -22.93
N LEU A 71 4.57 10.92 -22.23
CA LEU A 71 4.00 11.14 -20.90
C LEU A 71 5.06 11.60 -19.90
N ARG A 72 6.22 10.95 -19.90
CA ARG A 72 7.35 11.32 -19.03
C ARG A 72 7.79 12.77 -19.28
N SER A 73 7.93 13.15 -20.54
CA SER A 73 8.34 14.52 -20.92
C SER A 73 7.30 15.55 -20.48
N LYS A 74 6.01 15.26 -20.66
CA LYS A 74 4.89 16.12 -20.21
C LYS A 74 4.89 16.30 -18.69
N VAL A 75 5.05 15.21 -17.93
CA VAL A 75 5.10 15.25 -16.46
C VAL A 75 6.28 16.09 -15.97
N LEU A 76 7.47 15.87 -16.52
CA LEU A 76 8.67 16.64 -16.14
C LEU A 76 8.53 18.13 -16.48
N ALA A 77 7.96 18.45 -17.65
CA ALA A 77 7.70 19.84 -18.03
C ALA A 77 6.73 20.51 -17.04
N ARG A 78 5.67 19.82 -16.63
CA ARG A 78 4.70 20.36 -15.66
C ARG A 78 5.32 20.54 -14.28
N ILE A 79 6.13 19.59 -13.82
CA ILE A 79 6.87 19.71 -12.56
C ILE A 79 7.81 20.93 -12.60
N ALA A 80 8.53 21.14 -13.70
CA ALA A 80 9.41 22.30 -13.84
C ALA A 80 8.65 23.63 -13.77
N GLN A 81 7.51 23.72 -14.46
CA GLN A 81 6.64 24.90 -14.43
C GLN A 81 6.12 25.20 -13.02
N VAL A 82 5.61 24.20 -12.31
CA VAL A 82 5.10 24.40 -10.94
C VAL A 82 6.23 24.84 -10.00
N ARG A 83 7.44 24.31 -10.19
CA ARG A 83 8.61 24.72 -9.39
C ARG A 83 9.01 26.16 -9.63
N SER A 84 8.91 26.69 -10.85
CA SER A 84 9.16 28.11 -11.11
C SER A 84 8.07 28.99 -10.50
N GLU A 85 6.80 28.60 -10.61
CA GLU A 85 5.66 29.32 -10.02
C GLU A 85 5.71 29.38 -8.48
N LEU A 86 6.37 28.41 -7.83
CA LEU A 86 6.56 28.37 -6.36
C LEU A 86 7.80 29.15 -5.90
N SER A 87 8.73 29.49 -6.81
CA SER A 87 9.96 30.22 -6.49
C SER A 87 9.88 31.73 -6.75
N ASP A 88 8.82 32.18 -7.44
CA ASP A 88 8.45 33.59 -7.65
C ASP A 88 7.46 34.07 -6.56
#